data_AF-Q8W158-F1
#
_entry.id   AF-Q8W158-F1
#
_cell.length_a   1.000
_cell.length_b   1.000
_cell.length_c   1.000
_cell.angle_alpha   90.00
_cell.angle_beta   90.00
_cell.angle_gamma   90.00
#
_symmetry.space_group_name_H-M   'P 1'
#
loop_
_entity.id
_entity.type
_entity.pdbx_description
1 polymer ?
#
loop_
_entity_poly.entity_id
_entity_poly.type
_entity_poly.pdbx_seq_one_letter_code
_entity_poly.pdbx_strand_id
1 'polypeptide(L)'
;MKQSSMVHSCSILFRFVVFLISFCIFFVTTSHAQVVHRRLWPWPSIPWPSMPWPYPWPMEPPEPGPPPGPPPGPSPNPGPPSGPSPRPPIPPKPQPKPPPAPGPSACPPIPPKPQPKPPPAPAPSPCPPQPPKPQPKPPPAPAPSPKPGPSPPPPKPPSPVPKPVPPPAPSPKPSPPAPSPKPKPSPPAPLPPKPENKTIPAVFFFGDSIFDTGNNNNLKSKIKSNYRPYGMDFPSRVATGRFSNGKVASDYISTYLGVKEIVPAYLDQKLQQNQLQRSDLLTGVSFASGGAGFDPETSESVEVIPMLDQLSYFQDYIKRVKKLVGKKEAKRIVSKGVAIVVAGGTDLIYTYFGIGAQHLKTDIDSYTTLMADSAASFVLQLYGYGARRIGVIGTPPLGCTPSQRVKDKKICDEEINYAAQLFNSKLAIILDQLSETLRNSTLVYMDIYSIFSKILESPAHYGFEEVKKPCCKIGLTGGGVFCKKKTSKICPNTSSYLFWDGAHPTERAFETLNKKLVKKYLRYI
;
A
#
# COMPACT_ATOMS: atom_id res chain seq x y z
N MET A 1 -61.29 -1.62 26.50
CA MET A 1 -60.29 -1.75 25.40
C MET A 1 -58.97 -0.99 25.67
N LYS A 2 -58.37 -1.09 26.87
CA LYS A 2 -57.02 -0.50 27.13
C LYS A 2 -55.99 -1.45 27.77
N GLN A 3 -56.40 -2.63 28.23
CA GLN A 3 -55.47 -3.61 28.82
C GLN A 3 -54.80 -4.56 27.80
N SER A 4 -55.45 -4.85 26.67
CA SER A 4 -54.92 -5.81 25.68
C SER A 4 -53.75 -5.24 24.83
N SER A 5 -53.72 -3.92 24.61
CA SER A 5 -52.67 -3.25 23.82
C SER A 5 -51.31 -3.17 24.52
N MET A 6 -51.31 -3.17 25.85
CA MET A 6 -50.09 -2.98 26.65
C MET A 6 -49.33 -4.30 26.82
N VAL A 7 -50.05 -5.42 26.93
CA VAL A 7 -49.47 -6.78 26.98
C VAL A 7 -48.84 -7.17 25.63
N HIS A 8 -49.46 -6.76 24.51
CA HIS A 8 -48.92 -7.02 23.17
C HIS A 8 -47.63 -6.21 22.90
N SER A 9 -47.58 -4.95 23.35
CA SER A 9 -46.40 -4.09 23.18
C SER A 9 -45.22 -4.54 24.05
N CYS A 10 -45.47 -4.98 25.29
CA CYS A 10 -44.42 -5.57 26.15
C CYS A 10 -43.88 -6.89 25.61
N SER A 11 -44.73 -7.72 24.99
CA SER A 11 -44.31 -9.01 24.39
C SER A 11 -43.40 -8.81 23.18
N ILE A 12 -43.69 -7.82 22.33
CA ILE A 12 -42.86 -7.47 21.17
C ILE A 12 -41.53 -6.88 21.62
N LEU A 13 -41.54 -5.97 22.61
CA LEU A 13 -40.32 -5.37 23.14
C LEU A 13 -39.41 -6.40 23.81
N PHE A 14 -39.99 -7.34 24.57
CA PHE A 14 -39.25 -8.44 25.20
C PHE A 14 -38.62 -9.38 24.16
N ARG A 15 -39.36 -9.73 23.09
CA ARG A 15 -38.82 -10.55 21.98
C ARG A 15 -37.70 -9.83 21.23
N PHE A 16 -37.79 -8.51 21.06
CA PHE A 16 -36.76 -7.72 20.40
C PHE A 16 -35.48 -7.61 21.25
N VAL A 17 -35.62 -7.43 22.56
CA VAL A 17 -34.48 -7.40 23.50
C VAL A 17 -33.80 -8.77 23.59
N VAL A 18 -34.57 -9.86 23.66
CA VAL A 18 -34.00 -11.23 23.64
C VAL A 18 -33.29 -11.52 22.31
N PHE A 19 -33.81 -11.03 21.18
CA PHE A 19 -33.16 -11.16 19.88
C PHE A 19 -31.85 -10.37 19.81
N LEU A 20 -31.82 -9.14 20.31
CA LEU A 20 -30.60 -8.32 20.37
C LEU A 20 -29.55 -8.90 21.31
N ILE A 21 -29.95 -9.42 22.48
CA ILE A 21 -29.03 -10.09 23.40
C ILE A 21 -28.49 -11.38 22.77
N SER A 22 -29.32 -12.19 22.11
CA SER A 22 -28.86 -13.40 21.41
C SER A 22 -27.94 -13.07 20.23
N PHE A 23 -28.22 -11.99 19.49
CA PHE A 23 -27.39 -11.54 18.38
C PHE A 23 -26.03 -11.00 18.85
N CYS A 24 -26.00 -10.26 19.97
CA CYS A 24 -24.77 -9.81 20.62
C CYS A 24 -23.96 -10.99 21.18
N ILE A 25 -24.59 -11.97 21.81
CA ILE A 25 -23.89 -13.18 22.30
C ILE A 25 -23.33 -13.98 21.10
N PHE A 26 -24.07 -14.11 20.00
CA PHE A 26 -23.59 -14.80 18.80
C PHE A 26 -22.40 -14.10 18.15
N PHE A 27 -22.40 -12.76 18.06
CA PHE A 27 -21.27 -11.98 17.55
C PHE A 27 -20.07 -11.98 18.50
N VAL A 28 -20.26 -11.87 19.82
CA VAL A 28 -19.16 -11.88 20.79
C VAL A 28 -18.50 -13.27 20.87
N THR A 29 -19.29 -14.35 20.77
CA THR A 29 -18.77 -15.74 20.79
C THR A 29 -18.10 -16.14 19.48
N THR A 30 -18.61 -15.70 18.32
CA THR A 30 -17.95 -15.96 17.01
C THR A 30 -16.67 -15.14 16.84
N SER A 31 -16.64 -13.89 17.34
CA SER A 31 -15.44 -13.04 17.32
C SER A 31 -14.36 -13.57 18.28
N HIS A 32 -14.75 -14.02 19.48
CA HIS A 32 -13.80 -14.67 20.41
C HIS A 32 -13.34 -16.04 19.89
N ALA A 33 -14.19 -16.82 19.21
CA ALA A 33 -13.78 -18.10 18.63
C ALA A 33 -12.73 -17.93 17.52
N GLN A 34 -12.84 -16.89 16.67
CA GLN A 34 -11.81 -16.62 15.64
C GLN A 34 -10.49 -16.11 16.21
N VAL A 35 -10.53 -15.33 17.30
CA VAL A 35 -9.33 -14.83 17.99
C VAL A 35 -8.65 -15.94 18.80
N VAL A 36 -9.42 -16.83 19.45
CA VAL A 36 -8.91 -17.95 20.24
C VAL A 36 -8.40 -19.09 19.34
N HIS A 37 -9.04 -19.36 18.20
CA HIS A 37 -8.55 -20.36 17.24
C HIS A 37 -7.23 -19.95 16.57
N ARG A 38 -6.96 -18.64 16.41
CA ARG A 38 -5.65 -18.13 15.95
C ARG A 38 -4.56 -18.16 17.03
N ARG A 39 -4.92 -18.11 18.32
CA ARG A 39 -3.95 -18.17 19.43
C ARG A 39 -3.57 -19.60 19.86
N LEU A 40 -4.45 -20.58 19.64
CA LEU A 40 -4.22 -21.96 20.09
C LEU A 40 -3.56 -22.88 19.03
N TRP A 41 -3.49 -22.47 17.77
CA TRP A 41 -2.88 -23.26 16.68
C TRP A 41 -1.90 -22.41 15.84
N PRO A 42 -0.66 -22.20 16.30
CA PRO A 42 0.41 -21.68 15.44
C PRO A 42 0.76 -22.73 14.38
N TRP A 43 0.56 -22.41 13.11
CA TRP A 43 0.88 -23.31 12.00
C TRP A 43 2.40 -23.47 11.87
N PRO A 44 2.94 -24.69 11.72
CA PRO A 44 4.34 -24.89 11.39
C PRO A 44 4.59 -24.66 9.90
N SER A 45 5.75 -24.09 9.60
CA SER A 45 6.26 -23.79 8.25
C SER A 45 6.41 -25.07 7.40
N ILE A 46 5.49 -25.32 6.47
CA ILE A 46 5.56 -26.41 5.46
C ILE A 46 5.05 -25.84 4.11
N PRO A 47 5.63 -26.23 2.94
CA PRO A 47 5.37 -25.56 1.67
C PRO A 47 3.93 -25.78 1.19
N TRP A 48 3.35 -24.72 0.65
CA TRP A 48 1.97 -24.62 0.18
C TRP A 48 1.54 -25.76 -0.77
N PRO A 49 0.57 -26.61 -0.40
CA PRO A 49 -0.25 -27.30 -1.38
C PRO A 49 -1.40 -26.37 -1.79
N SER A 50 -1.68 -26.33 -3.09
CA SER A 50 -2.84 -25.68 -3.69
C SER A 50 -4.13 -26.08 -2.97
N MET A 51 -4.73 -25.15 -2.22
CA MET A 51 -6.10 -25.27 -1.71
C MET A 51 -7.05 -24.28 -2.40
N PRO A 52 -8.34 -24.62 -2.52
CA PRO A 52 -9.29 -23.97 -3.40
C PRO A 52 -9.95 -22.76 -2.73
N TRP A 53 -10.14 -21.71 -3.52
CA TRP A 53 -10.82 -20.47 -3.18
C TRP A 53 -12.28 -20.70 -2.73
N PRO A 54 -12.75 -20.12 -1.60
CA PRO A 54 -14.16 -20.04 -1.31
C PRO A 54 -14.76 -18.81 -2.03
N TYR A 55 -15.91 -19.05 -2.66
CA TYR A 55 -16.78 -18.16 -3.47
C TYR A 55 -16.64 -18.29 -5.00
N PRO A 56 -17.68 -18.84 -5.68
CA PRO A 56 -17.71 -18.94 -7.12
C PRO A 56 -17.92 -17.57 -7.78
N TRP A 57 -17.17 -17.36 -8.85
CA TRP A 57 -17.43 -16.38 -9.90
C TRP A 57 -18.92 -16.35 -10.27
N PRO A 58 -19.56 -15.19 -10.45
CA PRO A 58 -20.83 -15.17 -11.14
C PRO A 58 -20.60 -15.62 -12.58
N MET A 59 -21.17 -16.77 -12.92
CA MET A 59 -21.22 -17.32 -14.26
C MET A 59 -21.80 -16.28 -15.23
N GLU A 60 -21.30 -16.32 -16.45
CA GLU A 60 -21.82 -15.58 -17.59
C GLU A 60 -23.34 -15.77 -17.70
N PRO A 61 -24.13 -14.73 -18.04
CA PRO A 61 -25.53 -14.94 -18.37
C PRO A 61 -25.61 -15.85 -19.61
N PRO A 62 -26.57 -16.80 -19.65
CA PRO A 62 -26.74 -17.69 -20.80
C PRO A 62 -27.01 -16.87 -22.06
N GLU A 63 -26.48 -17.34 -23.19
CA GLU A 63 -26.79 -16.76 -24.50
C GLU A 63 -28.31 -16.72 -24.72
N PRO A 64 -28.86 -15.64 -25.29
CA PRO A 64 -30.27 -15.62 -25.67
C PRO A 64 -30.52 -16.73 -26.68
N GLY A 65 -31.48 -17.61 -26.39
CA GLY A 65 -31.91 -18.67 -27.29
C GLY A 65 -32.36 -18.10 -28.65
N PRO A 66 -32.34 -18.92 -29.72
CA PRO A 66 -32.74 -18.48 -31.04
C PRO A 66 -34.20 -17.97 -31.02
N PRO A 67 -34.53 -16.97 -31.86
CA PRO A 67 -35.87 -16.39 -31.89
C PRO A 67 -36.92 -17.45 -32.28
N PRO A 68 -38.18 -17.30 -31.80
CA PRO A 68 -39.25 -18.23 -32.15
C PRO A 68 -39.48 -18.22 -33.66
N GLY A 69 -39.58 -19.42 -34.24
CA GLY A 69 -39.93 -19.61 -35.63
C GLY A 69 -41.36 -19.10 -35.94
N PRO A 70 -41.65 -18.79 -37.22
CA PRO A 70 -42.96 -18.29 -37.62
C PRO A 70 -44.08 -19.34 -37.39
N PRO A 71 -45.33 -18.90 -37.19
CA PRO A 71 -46.46 -19.79 -36.94
C PRO A 71 -46.74 -20.68 -38.17
N PRO A 72 -47.26 -21.91 -37.96
CA PRO A 72 -47.48 -22.86 -39.05
C PRO A 72 -48.60 -22.38 -39.98
N GLY A 73 -48.29 -22.37 -41.28
CA GLY A 73 -49.29 -22.19 -42.36
C GLY A 73 -50.15 -23.44 -42.55
N PRO A 74 -51.28 -23.33 -43.27
CA PRO A 74 -52.29 -24.38 -43.38
C PRO A 74 -51.82 -25.58 -44.22
N SER A 75 -52.15 -26.78 -43.73
CA SER A 75 -51.93 -28.06 -44.41
C SER A 75 -52.60 -28.16 -45.78
N PRO A 76 -51.93 -28.75 -46.79
CA PRO A 76 -52.60 -29.36 -47.93
C PRO A 76 -52.95 -30.84 -47.69
N ASN A 77 -54.03 -31.26 -48.33
CA ASN A 77 -54.65 -32.59 -48.32
C ASN A 77 -53.77 -33.73 -48.87
N PRO A 78 -54.14 -35.00 -48.62
CA PRO A 78 -53.25 -36.17 -48.72
C PRO A 78 -53.18 -36.78 -50.13
N GLY A 79 -51.98 -37.22 -50.52
CA GLY A 79 -51.72 -38.11 -51.66
C GLY A 79 -51.68 -39.60 -51.26
N PRO A 80 -51.78 -40.54 -52.23
CA PRO A 80 -52.15 -41.94 -52.01
C PRO A 80 -50.99 -42.85 -51.52
N PRO A 81 -51.28 -44.08 -51.05
CA PRO A 81 -50.38 -44.82 -50.18
C PRO A 81 -49.32 -45.62 -50.96
N SER A 82 -48.08 -45.56 -50.49
CA SER A 82 -46.98 -46.43 -50.95
C SER A 82 -46.55 -47.40 -49.84
N GLY A 83 -46.70 -48.69 -50.15
CA GLY A 83 -46.10 -49.94 -49.65
C GLY A 83 -45.28 -50.03 -48.33
N PRO A 84 -45.26 -51.22 -47.71
CA PRO A 84 -44.56 -51.43 -46.45
C PRO A 84 -43.05 -51.54 -46.65
N SER A 85 -42.27 -50.89 -45.78
CA SER A 85 -40.84 -51.13 -45.63
C SER A 85 -40.45 -51.21 -44.15
N PRO A 86 -39.37 -51.94 -43.84
CA PRO A 86 -39.29 -52.76 -42.63
C PRO A 86 -38.88 -51.99 -41.37
N ARG A 87 -39.43 -52.45 -40.24
CA ARG A 87 -39.17 -51.96 -38.88
C ARG A 87 -37.68 -52.13 -38.51
N PRO A 88 -36.98 -51.08 -38.04
CA PRO A 88 -35.65 -51.22 -37.46
C PRO A 88 -35.70 -51.83 -36.04
N PRO A 89 -34.61 -52.47 -35.56
CA PRO A 89 -34.63 -53.26 -34.33
C PRO A 89 -34.81 -52.41 -33.07
N ILE A 90 -35.54 -52.94 -32.10
CA ILE A 90 -35.71 -52.37 -30.77
C ILE A 90 -34.37 -52.51 -30.00
N PRO A 91 -33.82 -51.44 -29.38
CA PRO A 91 -32.64 -51.56 -28.54
C PRO A 91 -32.95 -52.35 -27.26
N PRO A 92 -32.02 -53.18 -26.74
CA PRO A 92 -32.27 -53.94 -25.52
C PRO A 92 -32.38 -53.03 -24.30
N LYS A 93 -33.31 -53.37 -23.39
CA LYS A 93 -33.45 -52.73 -22.07
C LYS A 93 -32.15 -52.89 -21.25
N PRO A 94 -31.70 -51.85 -20.53
CA PRO A 94 -30.56 -51.98 -19.63
C PRO A 94 -30.89 -52.95 -18.48
N GLN A 95 -30.02 -53.94 -18.26
CA GLN A 95 -30.06 -54.79 -17.07
C GLN A 95 -29.62 -54.00 -15.82
N PRO A 96 -30.18 -54.29 -14.63
CA PRO A 96 -29.73 -53.68 -13.38
C PRO A 96 -28.29 -54.09 -13.04
N LYS A 97 -27.46 -53.12 -12.66
CA LYS A 97 -26.10 -53.37 -12.14
C LYS A 97 -26.17 -54.20 -10.84
N PRO A 98 -25.25 -55.16 -10.64
CA PRO A 98 -25.10 -55.83 -9.35
C PRO A 98 -24.69 -54.83 -8.25
N PRO A 99 -25.11 -55.04 -6.99
CA PRO A 99 -24.65 -54.22 -5.88
C PRO A 99 -23.13 -54.41 -5.65
N PRO A 100 -22.42 -53.35 -5.23
CA PRO A 100 -20.99 -53.43 -4.96
C PRO A 100 -20.70 -54.33 -3.75
N ALA A 101 -19.58 -55.06 -3.83
CA ALA A 101 -19.08 -55.90 -2.76
C ALA A 101 -18.82 -55.10 -1.46
N PRO A 102 -19.04 -55.69 -0.27
CA PRO A 102 -18.79 -55.03 0.99
C PRO A 102 -17.29 -54.71 1.13
N GLY A 103 -16.98 -53.43 1.40
CA GLY A 103 -15.62 -52.98 1.68
C GLY A 103 -15.07 -53.58 2.98
N PRO A 104 -13.74 -53.64 3.14
CA PRO A 104 -13.11 -54.22 4.31
C PRO A 104 -13.46 -53.43 5.58
N SER A 105 -13.82 -54.18 6.63
CA SER A 105 -14.18 -53.68 7.95
C SER A 105 -13.03 -52.88 8.58
N ALA A 106 -13.35 -51.72 9.16
CA ALA A 106 -12.37 -50.86 9.83
C ALA A 106 -11.78 -51.56 11.06
N CYS A 107 -10.45 -51.55 11.18
CA CYS A 107 -9.78 -51.95 12.41
C CYS A 107 -10.20 -51.07 13.60
N PRO A 108 -10.32 -51.61 14.82
CA PRO A 108 -10.59 -50.82 16.00
C PRO A 108 -9.41 -49.87 16.31
N PRO A 109 -9.67 -48.70 16.91
CA PRO A 109 -8.63 -47.72 17.20
C PRO A 109 -7.63 -48.25 18.23
N ILE A 110 -6.35 -48.04 17.93
CA ILE A 110 -5.22 -48.33 18.82
C ILE A 110 -5.32 -47.38 20.04
N PRO A 111 -5.18 -47.87 21.28
CA PRO A 111 -5.15 -47.02 22.47
C PRO A 111 -3.97 -46.02 22.42
N PRO A 112 -4.14 -44.78 22.88
CA PRO A 112 -3.06 -43.81 22.88
C PRO A 112 -1.89 -44.30 23.76
N LYS A 113 -0.66 -44.22 23.23
CA LYS A 113 0.57 -44.44 23.99
C LYS A 113 0.62 -43.46 25.18
N PRO A 114 1.09 -43.87 26.36
CA PRO A 114 1.29 -42.96 27.49
C PRO A 114 2.24 -41.83 27.10
N GLN A 115 1.83 -40.58 27.33
CA GLN A 115 2.71 -39.42 27.19
C GLN A 115 3.83 -39.49 28.24
N PRO A 116 5.08 -39.14 27.89
CA PRO A 116 6.14 -38.94 28.86
C PRO A 116 5.74 -37.84 29.85
N LYS A 117 5.92 -38.11 31.14
CA LYS A 117 5.70 -37.16 32.23
C LYS A 117 6.59 -35.91 32.00
N PRO A 118 6.07 -34.68 32.12
CA PRO A 118 6.90 -33.48 32.03
C PRO A 118 8.04 -33.51 33.06
N PRO A 119 9.23 -32.99 32.74
CA PRO A 119 10.27 -32.79 33.74
C PRO A 119 9.76 -31.87 34.86
N PRO A 120 10.19 -32.08 36.13
CA PRO A 120 9.87 -31.17 37.21
C PRO A 120 10.37 -29.76 36.89
N ALA A 121 9.56 -28.77 37.26
CA ALA A 121 9.89 -27.35 37.07
C ALA A 121 11.24 -27.02 37.72
N PRO A 122 12.10 -26.21 37.07
CA PRO A 122 13.33 -25.75 37.70
C PRO A 122 13.00 -24.93 38.95
N ALA A 123 13.77 -25.17 40.01
CA ALA A 123 13.69 -24.43 41.26
C ALA A 123 13.78 -22.91 41.00
N PRO A 124 13.02 -22.07 41.73
CA PRO A 124 13.07 -20.63 41.55
C PRO A 124 14.50 -20.13 41.79
N SER A 125 15.01 -19.35 40.84
CA SER A 125 16.28 -18.64 41.01
C SER A 125 16.18 -17.69 42.21
N PRO A 126 17.23 -17.56 43.05
CA PRO A 126 17.21 -16.64 44.17
C PRO A 126 17.02 -15.21 43.68
N CYS A 127 16.14 -14.46 44.36
CA CYS A 127 15.93 -13.04 44.10
C CYS A 127 17.27 -12.28 44.10
N PRO A 128 17.50 -11.37 43.15
CA PRO A 128 18.61 -10.43 43.26
C PRO A 128 18.42 -9.58 44.52
N PRO A 129 19.51 -9.25 45.25
CA PRO A 129 19.43 -8.44 46.45
C PRO A 129 18.80 -7.08 46.14
N GLN A 130 17.86 -6.66 47.00
CA GLN A 130 17.24 -5.35 46.90
C GLN A 130 18.30 -4.24 46.95
N PRO A 131 18.17 -3.18 46.13
CA PRO A 131 18.99 -2.00 46.29
C PRO A 131 18.71 -1.36 47.66
N PRO A 132 19.74 -0.86 48.36
CA PRO A 132 19.57 -0.24 49.67
C PRO A 132 18.63 0.97 49.60
N LYS A 133 17.79 1.13 50.62
CA LYS A 133 16.91 2.29 50.79
C LYS A 133 17.71 3.60 50.74
N PRO A 134 17.20 4.66 50.10
CA PRO A 134 17.88 5.96 50.08
C PRO A 134 18.01 6.52 51.51
N GLN A 135 19.24 6.78 51.94
CA GLN A 135 19.49 7.58 53.13
C GLN A 135 19.18 9.07 52.85
N PRO A 136 18.70 9.83 53.85
CA PRO A 136 18.53 11.27 53.73
C PRO A 136 19.86 11.96 53.42
N LYS A 137 19.84 12.81 52.39
CA LYS A 137 20.99 13.61 51.95
C LYS A 137 21.37 14.61 53.06
N PRO A 138 22.65 14.70 53.48
CA PRO A 138 23.11 15.76 54.38
C PRO A 138 22.91 17.15 53.73
N PRO A 139 22.68 18.21 54.53
CA PRO A 139 22.57 19.57 54.01
C PRO A 139 23.88 20.01 53.33
N PRO A 140 23.81 20.85 52.28
CA PRO A 140 24.98 21.29 51.55
C PRO A 140 25.88 22.16 52.44
N ALA A 141 27.18 21.89 52.39
CA ALA A 141 28.20 22.73 53.01
C ALA A 141 28.26 24.12 52.35
N PRO A 142 28.68 25.18 53.08
CA PRO A 142 28.80 26.52 52.53
C PRO A 142 29.79 26.59 51.36
N ALA A 143 29.46 27.41 50.37
CA ALA A 143 30.30 27.64 49.19
C ALA A 143 31.70 28.16 49.58
N PRO A 144 32.79 27.63 48.99
CA PRO A 144 34.11 28.22 49.17
C PRO A 144 34.24 29.52 48.37
N SER A 145 34.83 30.53 49.02
CA SER A 145 35.18 31.83 48.44
C SER A 145 36.07 31.70 47.19
N PRO A 146 35.97 32.65 46.22
CA PRO A 146 36.67 32.57 44.94
C PRO A 146 38.19 32.66 45.11
N LYS A 147 38.92 31.68 44.57
CA LYS A 147 40.38 31.75 44.39
C LYS A 147 40.74 32.61 43.17
N PRO A 148 41.85 33.38 43.21
CA PRO A 148 42.33 34.14 42.05
C PRO A 148 42.68 33.21 40.88
N GLY A 149 42.27 33.60 39.67
CA GLY A 149 42.56 32.87 38.44
C GLY A 149 44.06 32.79 38.14
N PRO A 150 44.52 31.72 37.44
CA PRO A 150 45.92 31.61 37.05
C PRO A 150 46.28 32.65 36.00
N SER A 151 47.47 33.24 36.16
CA SER A 151 48.08 34.15 35.19
C SER A 151 48.35 33.46 33.84
N PRO A 152 48.34 34.22 32.73
CA PRO A 152 48.58 33.67 31.40
C PRO A 152 50.01 33.11 31.26
N PRO A 153 50.19 32.00 30.54
CA PRO A 153 51.51 31.44 30.28
C PRO A 153 52.33 32.32 29.31
N PRO A 154 53.67 32.32 29.41
CA PRO A 154 54.54 33.13 28.57
C PRO A 154 54.50 32.70 27.08
N PRO A 155 54.78 33.61 26.14
CA PRO A 155 54.77 33.30 24.71
C PRO A 155 55.86 32.29 24.35
N LYS A 156 55.50 31.30 23.53
CA LYS A 156 56.42 30.30 22.99
C LYS A 156 57.48 30.96 22.07
N PRO A 157 58.73 30.47 22.07
CA PRO A 157 59.75 30.94 21.14
C PRO A 157 59.39 30.60 19.67
N PRO A 158 59.84 31.41 18.69
CA PRO A 158 59.57 31.15 17.29
C PRO A 158 60.29 29.87 16.82
N SER A 159 59.54 29.01 16.13
CA SER A 159 60.10 27.83 15.46
C SER A 159 61.04 28.25 14.31
N PRO A 160 62.13 27.52 14.05
CA PRO A 160 63.07 27.86 13.00
C PRO A 160 62.43 27.71 11.61
N VAL A 161 62.71 28.69 10.75
CA VAL A 161 62.32 28.72 9.33
C VAL A 161 62.96 27.54 8.59
N PRO A 162 62.19 26.70 7.87
CA PRO A 162 62.77 25.67 7.01
C PRO A 162 63.52 26.31 5.82
N LYS A 163 64.75 25.85 5.56
CA LYS A 163 65.49 26.18 4.33
C LYS A 163 64.79 25.58 3.10
N PRO A 164 64.92 26.19 1.91
CA PRO A 164 64.37 25.63 0.67
C PRO A 164 65.03 24.29 0.33
N VAL A 165 64.21 23.27 0.10
CA VAL A 165 64.65 21.97 -0.43
C VAL A 165 64.76 22.08 -1.96
N PRO A 166 65.89 21.67 -2.58
CA PRO A 166 66.00 21.66 -4.04
C PRO A 166 65.07 20.60 -4.68
N PRO A 167 64.62 20.81 -5.93
CA PRO A 167 63.70 19.89 -6.58
C PRO A 167 64.36 18.51 -6.82
N PRO A 168 63.61 17.40 -6.65
CA PRO A 168 64.13 16.08 -6.91
C PRO A 168 64.35 15.84 -8.41
N ALA A 169 65.45 15.14 -8.72
CA ALA A 169 65.76 14.65 -10.07
C ALA A 169 64.67 13.70 -10.59
N PRO A 170 64.46 13.60 -11.92
CA PRO A 170 63.45 12.73 -12.50
C PRO A 170 63.81 11.24 -12.31
N SER A 171 62.89 10.49 -11.70
CA SER A 171 62.99 9.03 -11.55
C SER A 171 62.77 8.28 -12.88
N PRO A 172 63.34 7.07 -13.04
CA PRO A 172 63.29 6.31 -14.29
C PRO A 172 61.88 5.83 -14.64
N LYS A 173 61.59 5.81 -15.94
CA LYS A 173 60.34 5.32 -16.54
C LYS A 173 60.17 3.81 -16.29
N PRO A 174 59.01 3.33 -15.78
CA PRO A 174 58.78 1.89 -15.61
C PRO A 174 58.55 1.19 -16.96
N SER A 175 59.12 -0.01 -17.10
CA SER A 175 58.83 -0.94 -18.20
C SER A 175 57.39 -1.50 -18.09
N PRO A 176 56.74 -1.88 -19.21
CA PRO A 176 55.38 -2.41 -19.20
C PRO A 176 55.30 -3.80 -18.55
N PRO A 177 54.23 -4.12 -17.81
CA PRO A 177 54.03 -5.47 -17.27
C PRO A 177 53.56 -6.45 -18.35
N ALA A 178 53.98 -7.72 -18.20
CA ALA A 178 53.57 -8.86 -19.02
C ALA A 178 52.04 -9.13 -18.92
N PRO A 179 51.40 -9.65 -19.97
CA PRO A 179 49.95 -9.81 -20.02
C PRO A 179 49.47 -11.01 -19.19
N SER A 180 48.60 -10.77 -18.21
CA SER A 180 47.81 -11.79 -17.53
C SER A 180 46.73 -12.39 -18.45
N PRO A 181 46.30 -13.66 -18.25
CA PRO A 181 45.31 -14.31 -19.11
C PRO A 181 43.95 -13.60 -19.06
N LYS A 182 43.38 -13.32 -20.24
CA LYS A 182 42.03 -12.75 -20.37
C LYS A 182 40.99 -13.71 -19.80
N PRO A 183 40.06 -13.24 -18.94
CA PRO A 183 38.82 -13.96 -18.67
C PRO A 183 38.05 -14.16 -19.97
N LYS A 184 37.57 -15.39 -20.21
CA LYS A 184 36.68 -15.70 -21.34
C LYS A 184 35.41 -14.83 -21.22
N PRO A 185 34.95 -14.16 -22.29
CA PRO A 185 33.72 -13.37 -22.22
C PRO A 185 32.55 -14.27 -21.85
N SER A 186 31.88 -13.97 -20.74
CA SER A 186 30.51 -14.45 -20.52
C SER A 186 29.65 -13.94 -21.68
N PRO A 187 28.72 -14.76 -22.22
CA PRO A 187 27.77 -14.28 -23.21
C PRO A 187 27.10 -13.00 -22.70
N PRO A 188 26.91 -11.98 -23.55
CA PRO A 188 26.13 -10.81 -23.17
C PRO A 188 24.78 -11.29 -22.65
N ALA A 189 24.37 -10.83 -21.47
CA ALA A 189 22.97 -10.93 -21.07
C ALA A 189 22.11 -10.42 -22.24
N PRO A 190 21.02 -11.12 -22.62
CA PRO A 190 20.15 -10.67 -23.69
C PRO A 190 19.81 -9.20 -23.45
N LEU A 191 20.13 -8.34 -24.42
CA LEU A 191 19.76 -6.94 -24.36
C LEU A 191 18.25 -6.89 -24.10
N PRO A 192 17.78 -6.10 -23.11
CA PRO A 192 16.35 -5.92 -22.92
C PRO A 192 15.74 -5.50 -24.26
N PRO A 193 14.60 -6.08 -24.65
CA PRO A 193 13.99 -5.76 -25.94
C PRO A 193 13.86 -4.25 -26.07
N LYS A 194 14.32 -3.74 -27.20
CA LYS A 194 14.21 -2.33 -27.59
C LYS A 194 12.77 -1.89 -27.32
N PRO A 195 12.51 -0.78 -26.60
CA PRO A 195 11.16 -0.40 -26.25
C PRO A 195 10.36 -0.22 -27.53
N GLU A 196 9.47 -1.18 -27.81
CA GLU A 196 8.42 -0.98 -28.80
C GLU A 196 7.71 0.31 -28.42
N ASN A 197 7.41 1.15 -29.41
CA ASN A 197 6.75 2.44 -29.25
C ASN A 197 5.28 2.22 -28.80
N LYS A 198 5.10 1.69 -27.59
CA LYS A 198 3.85 1.29 -26.99
C LYS A 198 3.34 2.46 -26.16
N THR A 199 2.47 3.26 -26.76
CA THR A 199 1.63 4.22 -26.03
C THR A 199 0.90 3.51 -24.89
N ILE A 200 1.11 3.99 -23.66
CA ILE A 200 0.39 3.53 -22.47
C ILE A 200 -1.04 4.07 -22.57
N PRO A 201 -2.08 3.22 -22.63
CA PRO A 201 -3.44 3.70 -22.87
C PRO A 201 -4.08 4.35 -21.63
N ALA A 202 -3.67 3.93 -20.43
CA ALA A 202 -4.23 4.41 -19.18
C ALA A 202 -3.28 4.21 -17.99
N VAL A 203 -3.45 5.03 -16.95
CA VAL A 203 -2.79 4.84 -15.65
C VAL A 203 -3.83 4.86 -14.54
N PHE A 204 -3.76 3.90 -13.63
CA PHE A 204 -4.67 3.73 -12.50
C PHE A 204 -3.89 3.92 -11.20
N PHE A 205 -4.29 4.88 -10.38
CA PHE A 205 -3.59 5.18 -9.14
C PHE A 205 -4.39 4.69 -7.93
N PHE A 206 -3.71 3.99 -7.02
CA PHE A 206 -4.25 3.45 -5.78
C PHE A 206 -3.36 3.82 -4.62
N GLY A 207 -3.94 4.03 -3.45
CA GLY A 207 -3.15 4.41 -2.29
C GLY A 207 -3.73 5.50 -1.44
N ASP A 208 -2.83 6.32 -0.92
CA ASP A 208 -3.09 7.35 0.07
C ASP A 208 -3.09 8.78 -0.51
N SER A 209 -2.78 9.77 0.34
CA SER A 209 -2.75 11.20 0.00
C SER A 209 -1.72 11.57 -1.06
N ILE A 210 -0.72 10.73 -1.33
CA ILE A 210 0.29 10.94 -2.35
C ILE A 210 -0.32 10.90 -3.77
N PHE A 211 -1.38 10.11 -3.95
CA PHE A 211 -2.10 9.99 -5.23
C PHE A 211 -3.54 10.53 -5.20
N ASP A 212 -4.07 10.92 -4.04
CA ASP A 212 -5.41 11.50 -3.95
C ASP A 212 -5.49 12.83 -4.72
N THR A 213 -6.50 12.91 -5.57
CA THR A 213 -6.80 14.07 -6.42
C THR A 213 -8.13 14.73 -6.10
N GLY A 214 -8.84 14.20 -5.09
CA GLY A 214 -10.14 14.71 -4.63
C GLY A 214 -11.16 13.65 -4.18
N ASN A 215 -10.79 12.38 -4.02
CA ASN A 215 -11.73 11.35 -3.57
C ASN A 215 -12.23 11.63 -2.14
N ASN A 216 -11.41 12.27 -1.31
CA ASN A 216 -11.79 12.63 0.06
C ASN A 216 -12.77 13.81 0.17
N ASN A 217 -13.03 14.55 -0.91
CA ASN A 217 -13.73 15.84 -0.84
C ASN A 217 -15.12 15.76 -0.21
N ASN A 218 -15.84 14.68 -0.48
CA ASN A 218 -17.23 14.47 -0.07
C ASN A 218 -17.39 13.53 1.13
N LEU A 219 -16.28 13.03 1.70
CA LEU A 219 -16.32 12.17 2.89
C LEU A 219 -16.68 12.98 4.14
N LYS A 220 -17.12 12.34 5.23
CA LYS A 220 -17.32 13.04 6.51
C LYS A 220 -16.00 13.34 7.24
N SER A 221 -14.94 12.59 6.90
CA SER A 221 -13.60 12.71 7.46
C SER A 221 -13.03 14.14 7.43
N LYS A 222 -12.13 14.41 8.38
CA LYS A 222 -11.30 15.62 8.42
C LYS A 222 -10.06 15.54 7.53
N ILE A 223 -9.72 14.37 7.00
CA ILE A 223 -8.57 14.15 6.13
C ILE A 223 -8.89 14.69 4.73
N LYS A 224 -8.80 16.00 4.58
CA LYS A 224 -9.14 16.72 3.34
C LYS A 224 -8.14 17.82 3.05
N SER A 225 -8.04 18.17 1.77
CA SER A 225 -7.21 19.25 1.25
C SER A 225 -7.94 20.07 0.17
N ASN A 226 -9.27 20.06 0.15
CA ASN A 226 -10.12 20.86 -0.75
C ASN A 226 -10.39 22.28 -0.24
N TYR A 227 -9.39 22.90 0.40
CA TYR A 227 -9.46 24.26 0.90
C TYR A 227 -8.10 24.95 0.80
N ARG A 228 -8.11 26.29 0.67
CA ARG A 228 -6.87 27.07 0.71
C ARG A 228 -6.13 26.84 2.04
N PRO A 229 -4.79 26.74 2.02
CA PRO A 229 -3.89 27.10 0.92
C PRO A 229 -3.54 25.96 -0.05
N TYR A 230 -4.12 24.77 0.08
CA TYR A 230 -3.92 23.69 -0.90
C TYR A 230 -4.39 24.11 -2.31
N GLY A 231 -3.71 23.60 -3.33
CA GLY A 231 -4.00 23.93 -4.74
C GLY A 231 -3.73 25.39 -5.13
N MET A 232 -3.03 26.18 -4.31
CA MET A 232 -2.71 27.56 -4.64
C MET A 232 -1.79 27.73 -5.86
N ASP A 233 -0.98 26.73 -6.20
CA ASP A 233 -0.10 26.66 -7.38
C ASP A 233 -0.63 25.75 -8.48
N PHE A 234 -1.72 25.02 -8.21
CA PHE A 234 -2.43 24.23 -9.21
C PHE A 234 -2.86 25.13 -10.39
N PRO A 235 -2.93 24.63 -11.64
CA PRO A 235 -3.23 25.48 -12.81
C PRO A 235 -4.52 26.31 -12.69
N SER A 236 -5.58 25.75 -12.10
CA SER A 236 -6.83 26.49 -11.86
C SER A 236 -6.83 27.34 -10.59
N ARG A 237 -5.77 27.28 -9.78
CA ARG A 237 -5.63 27.96 -8.47
C ARG A 237 -6.74 27.60 -7.48
N VAL A 238 -7.37 26.43 -7.67
CA VAL A 238 -8.44 25.88 -6.85
C VAL A 238 -7.95 24.63 -6.11
N ALA A 239 -8.33 24.54 -4.83
CA ALA A 239 -8.06 23.38 -4.00
C ALA A 239 -8.94 22.20 -4.44
N THR A 240 -8.39 21.24 -5.19
CA THR A 240 -9.16 20.09 -5.70
C THR A 240 -9.22 18.90 -4.73
N GLY A 241 -8.55 18.96 -3.58
CA GLY A 241 -8.33 17.79 -2.72
C GLY A 241 -7.00 17.07 -2.94
N ARG A 242 -6.07 17.72 -3.65
CA ARG A 242 -4.66 17.32 -3.73
C ARG A 242 -3.92 17.78 -2.47
N PHE A 243 -3.20 16.88 -1.82
CA PHE A 243 -2.43 17.17 -0.61
C PHE A 243 -1.11 17.88 -0.92
N SER A 244 -1.16 18.98 -1.65
CA SER A 244 -0.01 19.83 -1.99
C SER A 244 -0.45 21.26 -2.30
N ASN A 245 0.50 22.17 -2.50
CA ASN A 245 0.22 23.47 -3.10
C ASN A 245 -0.28 23.36 -4.55
N GLY A 246 -0.04 22.26 -5.27
CA GLY A 246 -0.52 22.09 -6.64
C GLY A 246 -0.68 20.64 -7.05
N LYS A 247 -0.12 20.24 -8.20
CA LYS A 247 -0.13 18.85 -8.68
C LYS A 247 0.56 17.89 -7.70
N VAL A 248 0.09 16.65 -7.69
CA VAL A 248 0.64 15.55 -6.85
C VAL A 248 1.32 14.49 -7.71
N ALA A 249 1.82 13.42 -7.08
CA ALA A 249 2.60 12.40 -7.78
C ALA A 249 1.84 11.71 -8.92
N SER A 250 0.52 11.51 -8.79
CA SER A 250 -0.30 10.89 -9.84
C SER A 250 -0.32 11.71 -11.13
N ASP A 251 -0.41 13.04 -11.03
CA ASP A 251 -0.36 13.95 -12.18
C ASP A 251 0.97 13.85 -12.92
N TYR A 252 2.08 13.93 -12.17
CA TYR A 252 3.41 13.90 -12.76
C TYR A 252 3.76 12.54 -13.36
N ILE A 253 3.44 11.45 -12.67
CA ILE A 253 3.67 10.11 -13.22
C ILE A 253 2.86 9.93 -14.50
N SER A 254 1.58 10.31 -14.51
CA SER A 254 0.74 10.21 -15.72
C SER A 254 1.28 11.04 -16.88
N THR A 255 1.79 12.25 -16.58
CA THR A 255 2.43 13.13 -17.56
C THR A 255 3.69 12.50 -18.15
N TYR A 256 4.58 11.98 -17.31
CA TYR A 256 5.84 11.37 -17.75
C TYR A 256 5.65 10.02 -18.46
N LEU A 257 4.52 9.35 -18.23
CA LEU A 257 4.09 8.17 -18.99
C LEU A 257 3.39 8.55 -20.31
N GLY A 258 3.21 9.85 -20.59
CA GLY A 258 2.62 10.35 -21.83
C GLY A 258 1.10 10.12 -21.94
N VAL A 259 0.39 10.06 -20.81
CA VAL A 259 -1.04 9.70 -20.78
C VAL A 259 -1.93 10.93 -20.60
N LYS A 260 -1.75 11.70 -19.53
CA LYS A 260 -2.47 12.96 -19.29
C LYS A 260 -1.74 13.84 -18.28
N GLU A 261 -2.04 15.14 -18.33
CA GLU A 261 -1.43 16.11 -17.43
C GLU A 261 -2.12 16.17 -16.06
N ILE A 262 -3.45 16.07 -16.03
CA ILE A 262 -4.27 16.18 -14.81
C ILE A 262 -5.08 14.91 -14.63
N VAL A 263 -4.86 14.23 -13.50
CA VAL A 263 -5.58 13.00 -13.18
C VAL A 263 -6.85 13.34 -12.39
N PRO A 264 -8.04 12.91 -12.84
CA PRO A 264 -9.26 13.11 -12.08
C PRO A 264 -9.40 12.07 -10.95
N ALA A 265 -10.08 12.48 -9.87
CA ALA A 265 -10.53 11.57 -8.83
C ALA A 265 -11.67 10.70 -9.36
N TYR A 266 -11.71 9.42 -9.01
CA TYR A 266 -12.80 8.55 -9.40
C TYR A 266 -14.15 9.08 -8.90
N LEU A 267 -14.21 9.56 -7.66
CA LEU A 267 -15.43 10.07 -7.03
C LEU A 267 -15.74 11.54 -7.34
N ASP A 268 -15.05 12.15 -8.32
CA ASP A 268 -15.40 13.49 -8.78
C ASP A 268 -16.86 13.51 -9.28
N GLN A 269 -17.67 14.46 -8.78
CA GLN A 269 -19.09 14.52 -9.09
C GLN A 269 -19.36 14.68 -10.59
N LYS A 270 -18.55 15.46 -11.30
CA LYS A 270 -18.69 15.63 -12.75
C LYS A 270 -18.36 14.32 -13.46
N LEU A 271 -17.41 13.53 -12.97
CA LEU A 271 -17.09 12.21 -13.53
C LEU A 271 -18.22 11.22 -13.29
N GLN A 272 -18.82 11.25 -12.10
CA GLN A 272 -19.93 10.36 -11.75
C GLN A 272 -21.22 10.71 -12.49
N GLN A 273 -21.44 11.99 -12.78
CA GLN A 273 -22.58 12.47 -13.59
C GLN A 273 -22.33 12.38 -15.11
N ASN A 274 -21.22 11.75 -15.54
CA ASN A 274 -20.80 11.67 -16.95
C ASN A 274 -20.66 13.04 -17.64
N GLN A 275 -20.35 14.08 -16.86
CA GLN A 275 -20.08 15.45 -17.33
C GLN A 275 -18.60 15.71 -17.59
N LEU A 276 -17.69 14.89 -17.06
CA LEU A 276 -16.27 14.88 -17.48
C LEU A 276 -16.11 14.17 -18.84
N GLN A 277 -15.03 14.48 -19.55
CA GLN A 277 -14.85 13.96 -20.91
C GLN A 277 -14.72 12.43 -20.87
N ARG A 278 -15.36 11.73 -21.81
CA ARG A 278 -15.21 10.28 -22.00
C ARG A 278 -13.73 9.83 -22.04
N SER A 279 -12.87 10.68 -22.59
CA SER A 279 -11.41 10.51 -22.62
C SER A 279 -10.79 10.38 -21.23
N ASP A 280 -11.29 11.12 -20.23
CA ASP A 280 -10.76 11.11 -18.86
C ASP A 280 -10.88 9.74 -18.22
N LEU A 281 -12.05 9.11 -18.33
CA LEU A 281 -12.24 7.75 -17.82
C LEU A 281 -11.35 6.77 -18.59
N LEU A 282 -11.35 6.81 -19.92
CA LEU A 282 -10.62 5.82 -20.74
C LEU A 282 -9.09 5.84 -20.56
N THR A 283 -8.55 6.98 -20.16
CA THR A 283 -7.10 7.16 -19.90
C THR A 283 -6.72 6.97 -18.43
N GLY A 284 -7.67 6.54 -17.59
CA GLY A 284 -7.44 6.18 -16.20
C GLY A 284 -7.56 7.34 -15.21
N VAL A 285 -7.69 7.00 -13.93
CA VAL A 285 -8.11 7.88 -12.85
C VAL A 285 -7.37 7.54 -11.55
N SER A 286 -7.52 8.38 -10.53
CA SER A 286 -7.07 8.05 -9.18
C SER A 286 -8.22 7.52 -8.33
N PHE A 287 -8.01 6.34 -7.74
CA PHE A 287 -8.86 5.73 -6.71
C PHE A 287 -8.32 5.99 -5.29
N ALA A 288 -7.13 6.58 -5.18
CA ALA A 288 -6.44 6.82 -3.93
C ALA A 288 -7.22 7.79 -3.02
N SER A 289 -7.05 7.61 -1.71
CA SER A 289 -7.80 8.33 -0.67
C SER A 289 -6.84 8.77 0.43
N GLY A 290 -6.77 10.07 0.70
CA GLY A 290 -5.92 10.60 1.77
C GLY A 290 -6.17 9.87 3.10
N GLY A 291 -5.08 9.46 3.77
CA GLY A 291 -5.16 8.72 5.04
C GLY A 291 -5.39 7.21 4.89
N ALA A 292 -5.48 6.67 3.67
CA ALA A 292 -5.52 5.23 3.48
C ALA A 292 -4.19 4.56 3.86
N GLY A 293 -4.27 3.28 4.17
CA GLY A 293 -3.15 2.43 4.55
C GLY A 293 -3.36 0.97 4.17
N PHE A 294 -2.29 0.18 4.20
CA PHE A 294 -2.38 -1.27 3.98
C PHE A 294 -3.07 -1.98 5.15
N ASP A 295 -2.96 -1.43 6.36
CA ASP A 295 -3.75 -1.84 7.51
C ASP A 295 -5.16 -1.23 7.41
N PRO A 296 -6.23 -2.04 7.38
CA PRO A 296 -7.60 -1.54 7.36
C PRO A 296 -7.92 -0.58 8.51
N GLU A 297 -7.37 -0.83 9.71
CA GLU A 297 -7.61 0.00 10.90
C GLU A 297 -7.15 1.45 10.67
N THR A 298 -6.06 1.63 9.91
CA THR A 298 -5.55 2.95 9.53
C THR A 298 -6.64 3.79 8.87
N SER A 299 -7.36 3.21 7.90
CA SER A 299 -8.36 3.94 7.12
C SER A 299 -9.68 4.11 7.90
N GLU A 300 -10.07 3.09 8.65
CA GLU A 300 -11.28 3.06 9.46
C GLU A 300 -11.24 4.11 10.57
N SER A 301 -10.10 4.25 11.27
CA SER A 301 -9.93 5.17 12.40
C SER A 301 -10.13 6.65 12.03
N VAL A 302 -9.96 7.00 10.76
CA VAL A 302 -10.11 8.37 10.24
C VAL A 302 -11.24 8.50 9.22
N GLU A 303 -12.08 7.47 9.07
CA GLU A 303 -13.27 7.43 8.21
C GLU A 303 -12.98 7.80 6.73
N VAL A 304 -11.89 7.27 6.18
CA VAL A 304 -11.51 7.46 4.77
C VAL A 304 -11.69 6.16 3.97
N ILE A 305 -11.54 6.21 2.64
CA ILE A 305 -11.77 5.06 1.77
C ILE A 305 -10.62 4.04 1.96
N PRO A 306 -10.88 2.84 2.48
CA PRO A 306 -9.85 1.81 2.66
C PRO A 306 -9.34 1.27 1.33
N MET A 307 -8.15 0.69 1.31
CA MET A 307 -7.55 0.10 0.11
C MET A 307 -8.49 -0.89 -0.61
N LEU A 308 -9.21 -1.74 0.14
CA LEU A 308 -10.15 -2.71 -0.44
C LEU A 308 -11.31 -2.05 -1.21
N ASP A 309 -11.78 -0.89 -0.75
CA ASP A 309 -12.84 -0.16 -1.44
C ASP A 309 -12.33 0.49 -2.73
N GLN A 310 -11.05 0.87 -2.78
CA GLN A 310 -10.42 1.35 -4.01
C GLN A 310 -10.39 0.26 -5.09
N LEU A 311 -10.20 -1.00 -4.71
CA LEU A 311 -10.34 -2.15 -5.62
C LEU A 311 -11.77 -2.32 -6.12
N SER A 312 -12.76 -2.14 -5.24
CA SER A 312 -14.18 -2.17 -5.62
C SER A 312 -14.52 -1.07 -6.63
N TYR A 313 -13.98 0.14 -6.42
CA TYR A 313 -14.10 1.24 -7.39
C TYR A 313 -13.41 0.93 -8.72
N PHE A 314 -12.29 0.22 -8.71
CA PHE A 314 -11.65 -0.22 -9.94
C PHE A 314 -12.48 -1.25 -10.70
N GLN A 315 -13.13 -2.19 -10.01
CA GLN A 315 -14.07 -3.10 -10.66
C GLN A 315 -15.25 -2.36 -11.28
N ASP A 316 -15.81 -1.37 -10.58
CA ASP A 316 -16.88 -0.53 -11.12
C ASP A 316 -16.40 0.29 -12.33
N TYR A 317 -15.22 0.89 -12.24
CA TYR A 317 -14.54 1.53 -13.37
C TYR A 317 -14.45 0.60 -14.58
N ILE A 318 -13.99 -0.64 -14.39
CA ILE A 318 -13.90 -1.63 -15.48
C ILE A 318 -15.27 -1.89 -16.10
N LYS A 319 -16.34 -2.00 -15.29
CA LYS A 319 -17.71 -2.16 -15.80
C LYS A 319 -18.14 -0.95 -16.63
N ARG A 320 -17.86 0.27 -16.17
CA ARG A 320 -18.17 1.51 -16.90
C ARG A 320 -17.41 1.60 -18.21
N VAL A 321 -16.11 1.30 -18.22
CA VAL A 321 -15.30 1.28 -19.45
C VAL A 321 -15.80 0.21 -20.42
N LYS A 322 -16.15 -1.00 -19.94
CA LYS A 322 -16.77 -2.04 -20.77
C LYS A 322 -18.06 -1.57 -21.45
N LYS A 323 -18.90 -0.81 -20.76
CA LYS A 323 -20.13 -0.22 -21.34
C LYS A 323 -19.81 0.82 -22.42
N LEU A 324 -18.73 1.58 -22.25
CA LEU A 324 -18.34 2.63 -23.20
C LEU A 324 -17.71 2.07 -24.48
N VAL A 325 -16.72 1.19 -24.36
CA VAL A 325 -15.86 0.75 -25.48
C VAL A 325 -15.97 -0.73 -25.82
N GLY A 326 -16.83 -1.47 -25.12
CA GLY A 326 -16.99 -2.91 -25.29
C GLY A 326 -15.94 -3.74 -24.54
N LYS A 327 -16.20 -5.06 -24.43
CA LYS A 327 -15.40 -6.00 -23.63
C LYS A 327 -13.94 -6.08 -24.10
N LYS A 328 -13.72 -6.18 -25.42
CA LYS A 328 -12.39 -6.36 -26.02
C LYS A 328 -11.48 -5.18 -25.73
N GLU A 329 -11.98 -3.97 -25.96
CA GLU A 329 -11.19 -2.75 -25.79
C GLU A 329 -10.98 -2.42 -24.30
N ALA A 330 -11.98 -2.64 -23.45
CA ALA A 330 -11.80 -2.50 -21.99
C ALA A 330 -10.71 -3.44 -21.46
N LYS A 331 -10.67 -4.70 -21.93
CA LYS A 331 -9.61 -5.65 -21.57
C LYS A 331 -8.24 -5.15 -22.05
N ARG A 332 -8.16 -4.55 -23.25
CA ARG A 332 -6.92 -3.93 -23.77
C ARG A 332 -6.46 -2.77 -22.89
N ILE A 333 -7.35 -1.84 -22.55
CA ILE A 333 -7.05 -0.68 -21.69
C ILE A 333 -6.51 -1.14 -20.34
N VAL A 334 -7.18 -2.08 -19.67
CA VAL A 334 -6.78 -2.56 -18.34
C VAL A 334 -5.46 -3.35 -18.38
N SER A 335 -5.28 -4.22 -19.36
CA SER A 335 -4.08 -5.06 -19.45
C SER A 335 -2.84 -4.33 -19.97
N LYS A 336 -3.00 -3.31 -20.83
CA LYS A 336 -1.89 -2.52 -21.37
C LYS A 336 -1.62 -1.23 -20.57
N GLY A 337 -2.61 -0.77 -19.81
CA GLY A 337 -2.47 0.31 -18.84
C GLY A 337 -1.60 -0.09 -17.65
N VAL A 338 -1.26 0.89 -16.83
CA VAL A 338 -0.36 0.74 -15.68
C VAL A 338 -1.12 1.00 -14.39
N ALA A 339 -1.13 0.05 -13.46
CA ALA A 339 -1.61 0.26 -12.10
C ALA A 339 -0.43 0.66 -11.20
N ILE A 340 -0.57 1.74 -10.44
CA ILE A 340 0.46 2.24 -9.54
C ILE A 340 -0.11 2.38 -8.14
N VAL A 341 0.55 1.74 -7.18
CA VAL A 341 0.12 1.64 -5.79
C VAL A 341 1.12 2.35 -4.87
N VAL A 342 0.64 3.16 -3.93
CA VAL A 342 1.46 3.74 -2.85
C VAL A 342 0.67 3.80 -1.54
N ALA A 343 1.14 3.10 -0.52
CA ALA A 343 0.57 3.14 0.83
C ALA A 343 1.66 2.70 1.83
N GLY A 344 1.35 2.65 3.12
CA GLY A 344 2.29 2.29 4.18
C GLY A 344 2.82 3.49 4.98
N GLY A 345 2.84 4.68 4.37
CA GLY A 345 3.27 5.90 5.06
C GLY A 345 2.32 6.27 6.20
N THR A 346 1.02 6.26 5.94
CA THR A 346 -0.01 6.48 6.95
C THR A 346 0.00 5.40 8.04
N ASP A 347 0.17 4.12 7.65
CA ASP A 347 0.21 2.99 8.59
C ASP A 347 1.33 3.18 9.63
N LEU A 348 2.53 3.56 9.18
CA LEU A 348 3.65 3.80 10.10
C LEU A 348 3.47 5.07 10.92
N ILE A 349 3.22 6.21 10.28
CA ILE A 349 3.20 7.51 10.97
C ILE A 349 2.00 7.66 11.91
N TYR A 350 0.82 7.26 11.43
CA TYR A 350 -0.43 7.53 12.15
C TYR A 350 -0.85 6.34 13.01
N THR A 351 -0.79 5.13 12.47
CA THR A 351 -1.28 3.93 13.15
C THR A 351 -0.22 3.36 14.10
N TYR A 352 1.00 3.07 13.64
CA TYR A 352 2.01 2.43 14.49
C TYR A 352 2.65 3.39 15.50
N PHE A 353 3.22 4.52 15.03
CA PHE A 353 3.90 5.48 15.90
C PHE A 353 2.97 6.57 16.48
N GLY A 354 1.75 6.70 15.94
CA GLY A 354 0.80 7.75 16.28
C GLY A 354 -0.32 7.32 17.24
N ILE A 355 -1.55 7.72 16.91
CA ILE A 355 -2.77 7.44 17.66
C ILE A 355 -3.59 6.42 16.87
N GLY A 356 -3.09 5.20 16.81
CA GLY A 356 -3.76 4.00 16.30
C GLY A 356 -3.05 2.78 16.90
N ALA A 357 -3.66 1.60 16.89
CA ALA A 357 -3.00 0.31 17.13
C ALA A 357 -1.94 0.19 18.27
N GLN A 358 -1.92 1.06 19.29
CA GLN A 358 -1.01 0.93 20.43
C GLN A 358 -1.31 -0.34 21.24
N HIS A 359 -2.45 -0.96 20.98
CA HIS A 359 -2.86 -2.27 21.48
C HIS A 359 -2.30 -3.43 20.64
N LEU A 360 -1.88 -3.17 19.40
CA LEU A 360 -1.03 -4.03 18.57
C LEU A 360 0.46 -3.76 18.87
N LYS A 361 0.87 -3.68 20.15
CA LYS A 361 2.31 -3.77 20.52
C LYS A 361 2.90 -5.15 20.21
N THR A 362 2.55 -5.74 19.07
CA THR A 362 3.51 -6.50 18.28
C THR A 362 4.67 -5.59 17.91
N ASP A 363 5.84 -6.19 17.84
CA ASP A 363 7.06 -5.52 17.41
C ASP A 363 6.93 -5.00 15.97
N ILE A 364 7.81 -4.07 15.59
CA ILE A 364 7.79 -3.43 14.27
C ILE A 364 8.00 -4.44 13.12
N ASP A 365 8.70 -5.56 13.39
CA ASP A 365 8.90 -6.59 12.38
C ASP A 365 7.54 -7.22 12.02
N SER A 366 6.79 -7.68 13.01
CA SER A 366 5.45 -8.24 12.81
C SER A 366 4.49 -7.29 12.07
N TYR A 367 4.48 -6.00 12.44
CA TYR A 367 3.61 -5.01 11.80
C TYR A 367 3.98 -4.77 10.33
N THR A 368 5.27 -4.63 10.03
CA THR A 368 5.73 -4.45 8.65
C THR A 368 5.55 -5.70 7.78
N THR A 369 5.51 -6.90 8.38
CA THR A 369 5.09 -8.14 7.69
C THR A 369 3.62 -8.06 7.28
N LEU A 370 2.72 -7.70 8.19
CA LEU A 370 1.29 -7.52 7.90
C LEU A 370 1.06 -6.54 6.73
N MET A 371 1.78 -5.41 6.74
CA MET A 371 1.70 -4.43 5.66
C MET A 371 2.17 -5.01 4.31
N ALA A 372 3.27 -5.76 4.30
CA ALA A 372 3.82 -6.36 3.08
C ALA A 372 2.88 -7.45 2.52
N ASP A 373 2.31 -8.29 3.38
CA ASP A 373 1.31 -9.31 3.01
C ASP A 373 0.04 -8.67 2.43
N SER A 374 -0.40 -7.56 3.03
CA SER A 374 -1.56 -6.80 2.55
C SER A 374 -1.29 -6.16 1.19
N ALA A 375 -0.08 -5.64 0.96
CA ALA A 375 0.34 -5.14 -0.35
C ALA A 375 0.38 -6.25 -1.41
N ALA A 376 0.91 -7.43 -1.07
CA ALA A 376 0.92 -8.60 -1.94
C ALA A 376 -0.50 -9.04 -2.32
N SER A 377 -1.42 -9.12 -1.34
CA SER A 377 -2.83 -9.40 -1.56
C SER A 377 -3.49 -8.39 -2.50
N PHE A 378 -3.20 -7.10 -2.32
CA PHE A 378 -3.71 -6.04 -3.19
C PHE A 378 -3.24 -6.22 -4.65
N VAL A 379 -1.96 -6.53 -4.86
CA VAL A 379 -1.37 -6.80 -6.18
C VAL A 379 -2.01 -8.02 -6.83
N LEU A 380 -2.22 -9.11 -6.08
CA LEU A 380 -2.91 -10.30 -6.58
C LEU A 380 -4.32 -9.98 -7.06
N GLN A 381 -5.06 -9.13 -6.35
CA GLN A 381 -6.40 -8.71 -6.75
C GLN A 381 -6.38 -7.84 -8.01
N LEU A 382 -5.47 -6.87 -8.12
CA LEU A 382 -5.28 -6.10 -9.36
C LEU A 382 -5.00 -7.01 -10.56
N TYR A 383 -4.11 -7.99 -10.37
CA TYR A 383 -3.81 -8.99 -11.40
C TYR A 383 -5.06 -9.82 -11.75
N GLY A 384 -5.83 -10.26 -10.75
CA GLY A 384 -7.11 -10.96 -10.92
C GLY A 384 -8.13 -10.15 -11.72
N TYR A 385 -8.13 -8.82 -11.58
CA TYR A 385 -9.01 -7.93 -12.34
C TYR A 385 -8.49 -7.56 -13.74
N GLY A 386 -7.34 -8.09 -14.12
CA GLY A 386 -6.80 -7.99 -15.49
C GLY A 386 -5.64 -7.02 -15.64
N ALA A 387 -5.18 -6.35 -14.58
CA ALA A 387 -3.98 -5.53 -14.64
C ALA A 387 -2.76 -6.41 -14.91
N ARG A 388 -1.85 -5.95 -15.78
CA ARG A 388 -0.63 -6.70 -16.13
C ARG A 388 0.65 -5.88 -15.98
N ARG A 389 0.57 -4.58 -15.77
CA ARG A 389 1.72 -3.71 -15.49
C ARG A 389 1.44 -3.03 -14.17
N ILE A 390 2.11 -3.47 -13.11
CA ILE A 390 1.84 -3.06 -11.74
C ILE A 390 3.14 -2.53 -11.14
N GLY A 391 3.12 -1.28 -10.69
CA GLY A 391 4.21 -0.68 -9.93
C GLY A 391 3.77 -0.42 -8.50
N VAL A 392 4.57 -0.78 -7.52
CA VAL A 392 4.31 -0.50 -6.11
C VAL A 392 5.45 0.35 -5.56
N ILE A 393 5.12 1.55 -5.10
CA ILE A 393 6.08 2.49 -4.52
C ILE A 393 6.22 2.21 -3.03
N GLY A 394 7.47 2.10 -2.57
CA GLY A 394 7.77 2.04 -1.14
C GLY A 394 7.51 3.36 -0.41
N THR A 395 7.84 3.40 0.87
CA THR A 395 7.78 4.63 1.68
C THR A 395 9.08 5.44 1.56
N PRO A 396 9.03 6.78 1.61
CA PRO A 396 10.24 7.62 1.71
C PRO A 396 10.83 7.57 3.13
N PRO A 397 11.91 8.31 3.44
CA PRO A 397 12.40 8.51 4.80
C PRO A 397 11.35 9.27 5.66
N LEU A 398 10.38 8.54 6.22
CA LEU A 398 9.22 9.09 6.91
C LEU A 398 9.60 9.91 8.15
N GLY A 399 10.64 9.50 8.89
CA GLY A 399 11.16 10.22 10.04
C GLY A 399 11.77 11.58 9.68
N CYS A 400 12.05 11.82 8.39
CA CYS A 400 12.53 13.11 7.88
C CYS A 400 11.40 14.07 7.47
N THR A 401 10.13 13.65 7.52
CA THR A 401 9.01 14.57 7.28
C THR A 401 8.91 15.59 8.42
N PRO A 402 8.48 16.84 8.16
CA PRO A 402 8.55 17.88 9.20
C PRO A 402 7.77 17.57 10.48
N SER A 403 6.67 16.81 10.39
CA SER A 403 5.85 16.42 11.55
C SER A 403 6.47 15.31 12.40
N GLN A 404 7.37 14.50 11.83
CA GLN A 404 7.96 13.33 12.48
C GLN A 404 9.37 13.58 13.00
N ARG A 405 9.99 14.71 12.66
CA ARG A 405 11.32 15.08 13.17
C ARG A 405 11.29 15.25 14.68
N VAL A 406 12.40 14.88 15.34
CA VAL A 406 12.59 15.08 16.78
C VAL A 406 12.51 16.58 17.11
N LYS A 407 11.50 16.95 17.91
CA LYS A 407 11.01 18.33 18.13
C LYS A 407 12.11 19.35 18.43
N ASP A 408 13.16 18.95 19.15
CA ASP A 408 14.19 19.88 19.63
C ASP A 408 15.42 19.98 18.73
N LYS A 409 15.65 18.97 17.88
CA LYS A 409 16.88 18.89 17.06
C LYS A 409 16.63 19.08 15.56
N LYS A 410 15.38 18.95 15.09
CA LYS A 410 15.01 18.94 13.65
C LYS A 410 15.80 17.89 12.86
N ILE A 411 16.29 16.86 13.53
CA ILE A 411 16.93 15.69 12.95
C ILE A 411 15.82 14.69 12.60
N CYS A 412 16.08 13.83 11.62
CA CYS A 412 15.14 12.77 11.29
C CYS A 412 14.95 11.84 12.50
N ASP A 413 13.76 11.26 12.62
CA ASP A 413 13.53 10.17 13.57
C ASP A 413 14.03 8.84 12.97
N GLU A 414 15.05 8.27 13.60
CA GLU A 414 15.71 7.06 13.09
C GLU A 414 14.89 5.79 13.34
N GLU A 415 14.01 5.75 14.35
CA GLU A 415 13.14 4.60 14.59
C GLU A 415 12.08 4.50 13.50
N ILE A 416 11.49 5.64 13.13
CA ILE A 416 10.53 5.73 12.02
C ILE A 416 11.20 5.42 10.68
N ASN A 417 12.43 5.91 10.46
CA ASN A 417 13.18 5.60 9.24
C ASN A 417 13.55 4.11 9.16
N TYR A 418 13.93 3.49 10.27
CA TYR A 418 14.19 2.05 10.36
C TYR A 418 12.94 1.25 9.99
N ALA A 419 11.79 1.59 10.57
CA ALA A 419 10.51 0.97 10.24
C ALA A 419 10.15 1.09 8.75
N ALA A 420 10.35 2.27 8.16
CA ALA A 420 10.14 2.51 6.74
C ALA A 420 11.04 1.62 5.85
N GLN A 421 12.33 1.51 6.20
CA GLN A 421 13.28 0.65 5.48
C GLN A 421 12.97 -0.84 5.65
N LEU A 422 12.54 -1.26 6.84
CA LEU A 422 12.14 -2.63 7.11
C LEU A 422 10.92 -3.02 6.27
N PHE A 423 9.88 -2.18 6.26
CA PHE A 423 8.72 -2.36 5.38
C PHE A 423 9.13 -2.42 3.90
N ASN A 424 9.94 -1.46 3.45
CA ASN A 424 10.41 -1.42 2.06
C ASN A 424 11.17 -2.67 1.65
N SER A 425 12.00 -3.22 2.54
CA SER A 425 12.76 -4.45 2.29
C SER A 425 11.83 -5.65 2.14
N LYS A 426 10.85 -5.80 3.05
CA LYS A 426 9.85 -6.88 2.98
C LYS A 426 8.97 -6.75 1.74
N LEU A 427 8.54 -5.53 1.42
CA LEU A 427 7.77 -5.23 0.23
C LEU A 427 8.53 -5.59 -1.05
N ALA A 428 9.82 -5.24 -1.14
CA ALA A 428 10.64 -5.61 -2.28
C ALA A 428 10.73 -7.15 -2.45
N ILE A 429 10.99 -7.87 -1.36
CA ILE A 429 11.10 -9.34 -1.37
C ILE A 429 9.80 -10.01 -1.82
N ILE A 430 8.66 -9.64 -1.22
CA ILE A 430 7.39 -10.30 -1.52
C ILE A 430 6.90 -10.00 -2.95
N LEU A 431 7.17 -8.79 -3.46
CA LEU A 431 6.84 -8.43 -4.83
C LEU A 431 7.74 -9.13 -5.86
N ASP A 432 9.02 -9.35 -5.53
CA ASP A 432 9.94 -10.14 -6.35
C ASP A 432 9.44 -11.59 -6.48
N GLN A 433 9.09 -12.21 -5.35
CA GLN A 433 8.49 -13.56 -5.32
C GLN A 433 7.19 -13.63 -6.12
N LEU A 434 6.30 -12.64 -5.99
CA LEU A 434 5.08 -12.58 -6.78
C LEU A 434 5.39 -12.46 -8.28
N SER A 435 6.41 -11.68 -8.66
CA SER A 435 6.76 -11.47 -10.06
C SER A 435 7.12 -12.77 -10.79
N GLU A 436 7.69 -13.76 -10.08
CA GLU A 436 8.01 -15.09 -10.63
C GLU A 436 6.76 -15.94 -10.92
N THR A 437 5.67 -15.68 -10.19
CA THR A 437 4.42 -16.47 -10.30
C THR A 437 3.39 -15.84 -11.25
N LEU A 438 3.38 -14.51 -11.36
CA LEU A 438 2.40 -13.76 -12.13
C LEU A 438 2.76 -13.72 -13.62
N ARG A 439 2.45 -14.80 -14.33
CA ARG A 439 2.71 -14.95 -15.76
C ARG A 439 2.11 -13.82 -16.59
N ASN A 440 2.81 -13.45 -17.67
CA ASN A 440 2.39 -12.40 -18.61
C ASN A 440 2.13 -11.04 -17.93
N SER A 441 2.80 -10.77 -16.82
CA SER A 441 2.74 -9.49 -16.14
C SER A 441 4.12 -8.93 -15.87
N THR A 442 4.15 -7.65 -15.59
CA THR A 442 5.29 -6.95 -15.05
C THR A 442 4.90 -6.37 -13.71
N LEU A 443 5.63 -6.79 -12.67
CA LEU A 443 5.49 -6.30 -11.32
C LEU A 443 6.81 -5.65 -10.90
N VAL A 444 6.76 -4.39 -10.45
CA VAL A 444 7.96 -3.60 -10.16
C VAL A 444 7.84 -2.94 -8.80
N TYR A 445 8.78 -3.24 -7.91
CA TYR A 445 9.02 -2.43 -6.72
C TYR A 445 9.76 -1.14 -7.09
N MET A 446 9.22 -0.01 -6.63
CA MET A 446 9.70 1.33 -6.93
C MET A 446 10.27 1.98 -5.66
N ASP A 447 11.59 1.98 -5.57
CA ASP A 447 12.35 2.55 -4.45
C ASP A 447 12.39 4.08 -4.53
N ILE A 448 11.40 4.70 -3.88
CA ILE A 448 11.36 6.15 -3.66
C ILE A 448 12.29 6.57 -2.52
N TYR A 449 12.59 5.69 -1.57
CA TYR A 449 13.41 5.99 -0.40
C TYR A 449 14.77 6.52 -0.82
N SER A 450 15.49 5.78 -1.68
CA SER A 450 16.82 6.19 -2.16
C SER A 450 16.80 7.47 -2.99
N ILE A 451 15.70 7.74 -3.72
CA ILE A 451 15.57 8.99 -4.50
C ILE A 451 15.40 10.17 -3.55
N PHE A 452 14.56 10.01 -2.54
CA PHE A 452 14.27 11.04 -1.55
C PHE A 452 15.51 11.33 -0.68
N SER A 453 16.24 10.30 -0.23
CA SER A 453 17.48 10.46 0.55
C SER A 453 18.53 11.28 -0.20
N LYS A 454 18.73 11.03 -1.50
CA LYS A 454 19.64 11.83 -2.34
C LYS A 454 19.27 13.32 -2.37
N ILE A 455 17.97 13.64 -2.35
CA ILE A 455 17.51 15.03 -2.30
C ILE A 455 17.79 15.64 -0.93
N LEU A 456 17.57 14.89 0.15
CA LEU A 456 17.88 15.35 1.51
C LEU A 456 19.37 15.58 1.74
N GLU A 457 20.24 14.76 1.13
CA GLU A 457 21.70 14.87 1.22
C GLU A 457 22.27 16.04 0.40
N SER A 458 21.63 16.40 -0.72
CA SER A 458 22.12 17.44 -1.64
C SER A 458 20.99 18.35 -2.14
N PRO A 459 20.29 19.07 -1.25
CA PRO A 459 19.06 19.78 -1.61
C PRO A 459 19.28 20.89 -2.63
N ALA A 460 20.38 21.64 -2.52
CA ALA A 460 20.71 22.73 -3.44
C ALA A 460 20.93 22.23 -4.89
N HIS A 461 21.49 21.02 -5.08
CA HIS A 461 21.64 20.40 -6.40
C HIS A 461 20.28 20.17 -7.10
N TYR A 462 19.22 20.03 -6.31
CA TYR A 462 17.85 19.86 -6.79
C TYR A 462 17.01 21.13 -6.76
N GLY A 463 17.61 22.26 -6.37
CA GLY A 463 16.92 23.56 -6.28
C GLY A 463 16.10 23.76 -5.01
N PHE A 464 16.36 23.00 -3.94
CA PHE A 464 15.72 23.20 -2.63
C PHE A 464 16.65 23.92 -1.65
N GLU A 465 16.10 24.90 -0.94
CA GLU A 465 16.76 25.67 0.12
C GLU A 465 16.36 25.17 1.51
N GLU A 466 15.09 24.77 1.69
CA GLU A 466 14.55 24.30 2.96
C GLU A 466 13.90 22.91 2.82
N VAL A 467 14.48 21.93 3.50
CA VAL A 467 14.05 20.51 3.44
C VAL A 467 13.64 19.94 4.79
N LYS A 468 13.65 20.74 5.85
CA LYS A 468 13.33 20.31 7.22
C LYS A 468 12.01 20.90 7.70
N LYS A 469 11.62 22.08 7.23
CA LYS A 469 10.38 22.78 7.63
C LYS A 469 9.35 22.75 6.50
N PRO A 470 8.04 22.76 6.85
CA PRO A 470 7.00 22.94 5.85
C PRO A 470 6.97 24.38 5.36
N CYS A 471 6.61 24.58 4.09
CA CYS A 471 6.29 25.91 3.56
C CYS A 471 5.02 26.46 4.20
N CYS A 472 4.01 25.62 4.37
CA CYS A 472 2.77 25.90 5.06
C CYS A 472 2.92 25.66 6.57
N LYS A 473 3.29 26.70 7.30
CA LYS A 473 3.52 26.62 8.75
C LYS A 473 2.20 26.74 9.49
N ILE A 474 1.88 25.76 10.34
CA ILE A 474 0.74 25.83 11.25
C ILE A 474 1.15 26.74 12.43
N GLY A 475 0.32 27.74 12.74
CA GLY A 475 0.63 28.78 13.74
C GLY A 475 1.13 28.27 15.11
N LEU A 476 1.87 29.13 15.82
CA LEU A 476 2.53 29.11 17.15
C LEU A 476 2.83 27.78 17.89
N THR A 477 1.97 26.76 17.83
CA THR A 477 2.16 25.48 18.53
C THR A 477 2.84 24.39 17.69
N GLY A 478 3.06 24.61 16.39
CA GLY A 478 3.94 23.78 15.54
C GLY A 478 3.57 22.29 15.39
N GLY A 479 2.44 21.83 15.92
CA GLY A 479 2.14 20.41 16.13
C GLY A 479 1.00 19.83 15.27
N GLY A 480 0.98 20.10 13.97
CA GLY A 480 0.00 19.48 13.07
C GLY A 480 0.61 19.05 11.74
N VAL A 481 -0.10 18.15 11.04
CA VAL A 481 0.29 17.69 9.70
C VAL A 481 -0.26 18.64 8.63
N PHE A 482 -1.55 18.98 8.69
CA PHE A 482 -2.23 19.72 7.62
C PHE A 482 -2.22 21.24 7.83
N CYS A 483 -2.18 21.97 6.71
CA CYS A 483 -2.42 23.40 6.69
C CYS A 483 -3.77 23.77 7.33
N LYS A 484 -3.82 24.93 8.00
CA LYS A 484 -5.03 25.50 8.55
C LYS A 484 -5.41 26.76 7.79
N LYS A 485 -6.60 26.76 7.17
CA LYS A 485 -7.12 27.85 6.31
C LYS A 485 -6.93 29.27 6.87
N LYS A 486 -7.11 29.45 8.18
CA LYS A 486 -7.09 30.78 8.83
C LYS A 486 -5.78 31.11 9.54
N THR A 487 -4.98 30.11 9.91
CA THR A 487 -3.83 30.30 10.82
C THR A 487 -2.49 29.86 10.24
N SER A 488 -2.50 29.28 9.04
CA SER A 488 -1.26 28.94 8.36
C SER A 488 -0.60 30.15 7.72
N LYS A 489 0.73 30.24 7.86
CA LYS A 489 1.56 31.19 7.12
C LYS A 489 2.30 30.43 6.03
N ILE A 490 2.22 30.91 4.80
CA ILE A 490 2.91 30.33 3.63
C ILE A 490 4.28 30.96 3.48
N CYS A 491 5.27 30.16 3.11
CA CYS A 491 6.60 30.65 2.79
C CYS A 491 6.59 31.55 1.52
N PRO A 492 7.54 32.49 1.36
CA PRO A 492 7.55 33.39 0.20
C PRO A 492 7.76 32.69 -1.15
N ASN A 493 8.53 31.59 -1.17
CA ASN A 493 8.84 30.83 -2.37
C ASN A 493 8.52 29.34 -2.15
N THR A 494 7.39 28.88 -2.66
CA THR A 494 6.94 27.48 -2.53
C THR A 494 7.87 26.50 -3.25
N SER A 495 8.55 26.95 -4.31
CA SER A 495 9.41 26.10 -5.14
C SER A 495 10.78 25.80 -4.52
N SER A 496 11.23 26.60 -3.54
CA SER A 496 12.49 26.32 -2.81
C SER A 496 12.31 25.40 -1.60
N TYR A 497 11.08 24.98 -1.30
CA TYR A 497 10.75 24.08 -0.20
C TYR A 497 10.49 22.65 -0.69
N LEU A 498 11.04 21.66 0.01
CA LEU A 498 10.75 20.25 -0.27
C LEU A 498 9.34 19.85 0.21
N PHE A 499 8.95 20.35 1.39
CA PHE A 499 7.69 19.98 2.03
C PHE A 499 6.68 21.12 1.99
N TRP A 500 5.46 20.80 1.55
CA TRP A 500 4.34 21.71 1.58
C TRP A 500 3.83 21.87 3.01
N ASP A 501 3.43 20.76 3.63
CA ASP A 501 2.93 20.71 5.00
C ASP A 501 3.76 19.74 5.85
N GLY A 502 3.24 19.30 7.00
CA GLY A 502 3.96 18.44 7.94
C GLY A 502 4.32 17.04 7.41
N ALA A 503 3.74 16.60 6.29
CA ALA A 503 4.01 15.28 5.72
C ALA A 503 4.21 15.30 4.20
N HIS A 504 3.53 16.19 3.48
CA HIS A 504 3.42 16.12 2.03
C HIS A 504 4.45 17.00 1.32
N PRO A 505 5.03 16.54 0.19
CA PRO A 505 5.87 17.35 -0.68
C PRO A 505 5.14 18.56 -1.31
N THR A 506 5.91 19.57 -1.68
CA THR A 506 5.44 20.64 -2.57
C THR A 506 5.20 20.11 -4.00
N GLU A 507 4.46 20.86 -4.80
CA GLU A 507 4.29 20.54 -6.24
C GLU A 507 5.65 20.40 -6.95
N ARG A 508 6.60 21.30 -6.64
CA ARG A 508 7.96 21.27 -7.19
C ARG A 508 8.74 20.02 -6.74
N ALA A 509 8.55 19.60 -5.50
CA ALA A 509 9.12 18.37 -4.99
C ALA A 509 8.52 17.13 -5.66
N PHE A 510 7.19 17.09 -5.81
CA PHE A 510 6.52 16.02 -6.55
C PHE A 510 7.01 15.93 -7.99
N GLU A 511 7.16 17.05 -8.70
CA GLU A 511 7.72 17.08 -10.05
C GLU A 511 9.10 16.43 -10.08
N THR A 512 10.00 16.86 -9.19
CA THR A 512 11.41 16.44 -9.15
C THR A 512 11.55 14.96 -8.80
N LEU A 513 10.84 14.51 -7.76
CA LEU A 513 10.83 13.12 -7.30
C LEU A 513 10.30 12.19 -8.39
N ASN A 514 9.15 12.52 -8.98
CA ASN A 514 8.49 11.64 -9.94
C ASN A 514 9.18 11.63 -11.31
N LYS A 515 9.84 12.73 -11.71
CA LYS A 515 10.71 12.74 -12.91
C LYS A 515 11.83 11.71 -12.78
N LYS A 516 12.46 11.65 -11.61
CA LYS A 516 13.52 10.67 -11.32
C LYS A 516 12.97 9.25 -11.21
N LEU A 517 11.84 9.09 -10.52
CA LEU A 517 11.19 7.79 -10.34
C LEU A 517 10.81 7.19 -11.69
N VAL A 518 10.05 7.91 -12.51
CA VAL A 518 9.65 7.42 -13.84
C VAL A 518 10.87 7.19 -14.71
N LYS A 519 11.86 8.11 -14.75
CA LYS A 519 13.09 7.87 -15.52
C LYS A 519 13.83 6.58 -15.11
N LYS A 520 13.84 6.23 -13.82
CA LYS A 520 14.47 5.01 -13.30
C LYS A 520 13.68 3.75 -13.67
N TYR A 521 12.34 3.82 -13.64
CA TYR A 521 11.48 2.64 -13.72
C TYR A 521 10.73 2.46 -15.06
N LEU A 522 10.70 3.46 -15.93
CA LEU A 522 9.94 3.46 -17.20
C LEU A 522 10.26 2.27 -18.10
N ARG A 523 11.51 1.79 -18.11
CA ARG A 523 11.91 0.64 -18.94
C ARG A 523 11.30 -0.69 -18.48
N TYR A 524 10.88 -0.75 -17.21
CA TYR A 524 10.29 -1.94 -16.61
C TYR A 524 8.78 -1.89 -16.68
N ILE A 525 8.20 -0.69 -16.58
CA ILE A 525 6.76 -0.50 -16.69
C ILE A 525 6.42 -0.58 -18.15
#